data_AF-A0A0Q3JGP6-F1
#
_entry.id   AF-A0A0Q3JGP6-F1
#
_cell.length_a   1.000
_cell.length_b   1.000
_cell.length_c   1.000
_cell.angle_alpha   90.00
_cell.angle_beta   90.00
_cell.angle_gamma   90.00
#
_symmetry.space_group_name_H-M   'P 1'
#
loop_
_entity.id
_entity.type
_entity.pdbx_description
1 polymer ?
#
loop_
_entity_poly.entity_id
_entity_poly.type
_entity_poly.pdbx_seq_one_letter_code
_entity_poly.pdbx_strand_id
1 'polypeptide(L)'
;MESVHIAYRWGLVRGITSALASLPDRLKEKLLPSDQCRVRLQSLHNSVQEISADDALQMFHESTLDSNRPLEEPHVKSEEDEAADSSRLETLPKNLLLLLHECPNIKVHEEMARVM
;
A
#
# COMPACT_ATOMS: atom_id res chain seq x y z
N MET A 1 4.01 18.28 1.36
CA MET A 1 4.80 17.18 0.76
C MET A 1 4.08 15.84 0.89
N GLU A 2 2.73 15.82 0.93
CA GLU A 2 1.97 14.58 1.17
C GLU A 2 2.14 13.56 0.03
N SER A 3 2.24 14.04 -1.21
CA SER A 3 2.38 13.16 -2.38
C SER A 3 3.66 12.32 -2.38
N VAL A 4 4.79 12.86 -1.88
CA VAL A 4 6.05 12.10 -1.75
C VAL A 4 5.90 10.97 -0.75
N HIS A 5 5.16 11.18 0.34
CA HIS A 5 4.87 10.16 1.33
C HIS A 5 3.96 9.06 0.77
N ILE A 6 2.96 9.42 -0.05
CA ILE A 6 2.07 8.45 -0.71
C ILE A 6 2.86 7.55 -1.67
N ALA A 7 3.69 8.13 -2.54
CA ALA A 7 4.52 7.36 -3.48
C ALA A 7 5.53 6.46 -2.74
N TYR A 8 6.16 6.97 -1.69
CA TYR A 8 7.08 6.18 -0.86
C TYR A 8 6.38 5.00 -0.18
N ARG A 9 5.24 5.25 0.49
CA ARG A 9 4.41 4.23 1.14
C ARG A 9 3.99 3.15 0.16
N TRP A 10 3.55 3.56 -1.03
CA TRP A 10 3.16 2.63 -2.08
C TRP A 10 4.30 1.71 -2.50
N GLY A 11 5.45 2.29 -2.87
CA GLY A 11 6.63 1.52 -3.27
C GLY A 11 7.09 0.55 -2.19
N LEU A 12 6.99 0.97 -0.93
CA LEU A 12 7.36 0.17 0.23
C LEU A 12 6.41 -1.02 0.44
N VAL A 13 5.09 -0.80 0.38
CA VAL A 13 4.09 -1.87 0.46
C VAL A 13 4.30 -2.88 -0.66
N ARG A 14 4.50 -2.39 -1.89
CA ARG A 14 4.77 -3.23 -3.07
C ARG A 14 6.05 -4.04 -2.92
N GLY A 15 7.12 -3.42 -2.43
CA GLY A 15 8.39 -4.09 -2.17
C GLY A 15 8.26 -5.21 -1.14
N ILE A 16 7.67 -4.94 0.02
CA ILE A 16 7.53 -5.92 1.10
C ILE A 16 6.64 -7.09 0.69
N THR A 17 5.45 -6.80 0.16
CA THR A 17 4.50 -7.85 -0.25
C THR A 17 5.10 -8.71 -1.36
N SER A 18 5.82 -8.12 -2.31
CA SER A 18 6.50 -8.87 -3.39
C SER A 18 7.65 -9.73 -2.86
N ALA A 19 8.47 -9.19 -1.95
CA ALA A 19 9.56 -9.95 -1.33
C ALA A 19 9.02 -11.16 -0.57
N LEU A 20 7.96 -10.99 0.21
CA LEU A 20 7.32 -12.07 0.96
C LEU A 20 6.63 -13.09 0.05
N ALA A 21 5.95 -12.64 -1.01
CA ALA A 21 5.32 -13.52 -1.99
C ALA A 21 6.34 -14.36 -2.78
N SER A 22 7.55 -13.84 -2.99
CA SER A 22 8.64 -14.52 -3.70
C SER A 22 9.38 -15.57 -2.86
N LEU A 23 9.11 -15.64 -1.55
CA LEU A 23 9.74 -16.64 -0.70
C LEU A 23 9.23 -18.06 -1.02
N PRO A 24 10.10 -19.09 -0.95
CA PRO A 24 9.68 -20.49 -0.91
C PRO A 24 8.73 -20.78 0.25
N ASP A 25 7.79 -21.71 0.08
CA ASP A 25 6.75 -22.00 1.08
C ASP A 25 7.33 -22.40 2.44
N ARG A 26 8.44 -23.16 2.46
CA ARG A 26 9.16 -23.52 3.69
C ARG A 26 9.66 -22.32 4.49
N LEU A 27 10.00 -21.22 3.81
CA LEU A 27 10.43 -19.98 4.46
C LEU A 27 9.22 -19.11 4.85
N LYS A 28 8.17 -19.07 4.01
CA LYS A 28 6.90 -18.43 4.35
C LYS A 28 6.29 -19.03 5.60
N GLU A 29 6.26 -20.35 5.74
CA GLU A 29 5.74 -21.04 6.93
C GLU A 29 6.52 -20.69 8.21
N LYS A 30 7.84 -20.52 8.10
CA LYS A 30 8.67 -20.09 9.24
C LYS A 30 8.41 -18.64 9.63
N LEU A 31 8.26 -17.76 8.66
CA LEU A 31 8.08 -16.32 8.89
C LEU A 31 6.63 -15.96 9.27
N LEU A 32 5.68 -16.65 8.69
CA LEU A 32 4.24 -16.44 8.79
C LEU A 32 3.59 -17.77 9.20
N PRO A 33 3.75 -18.24 10.46
CA PRO A 33 3.27 -19.56 10.87
C PRO A 33 1.74 -19.70 10.79
N SER A 34 1.00 -18.60 10.93
CA SER A 34 -0.45 -18.57 10.77
C SER A 34 -0.85 -18.66 9.29
N ASP A 35 -1.66 -19.68 8.95
CA ASP A 35 -2.32 -19.80 7.64
C ASP A 35 -3.11 -18.53 7.29
N GLN A 36 -3.74 -17.90 8.29
CA GLN A 36 -4.50 -16.67 8.09
C GLN A 36 -3.57 -15.49 7.71
N CYS A 37 -2.39 -15.35 8.34
CA CYS A 37 -1.38 -14.34 7.94
C CYS A 37 -1.01 -14.55 6.47
N ARG A 38 -0.76 -15.81 6.06
CA ARG A 38 -0.35 -16.15 4.68
C ARG A 38 -1.42 -15.79 3.66
N VAL A 39 -2.67 -16.17 3.92
CA VAL A 39 -3.80 -15.85 3.02
C VAL A 39 -4.02 -14.34 2.91
N ARG A 40 -4.03 -13.62 4.03
CA ARG A 40 -4.20 -12.16 4.02
C ARG A 40 -3.05 -11.45 3.32
N LEU A 41 -1.81 -11.90 3.51
CA LEU A 41 -0.65 -11.33 2.83
C LEU A 41 -0.69 -11.58 1.32
N GLN A 42 -1.09 -12.78 0.89
CA GLN A 42 -1.27 -13.08 -0.52
C GLN A 42 -2.38 -12.21 -1.13
N SER A 43 -3.51 -12.05 -0.42
CA SER A 43 -4.57 -11.14 -0.84
C SER A 43 -4.05 -9.71 -0.98
N LEU A 44 -3.28 -9.23 -0.01
CA LEU A 44 -2.70 -7.88 -0.03
C LEU A 44 -1.72 -7.72 -1.20
N HIS A 45 -0.89 -8.73 -1.46
CA HIS A 45 0.01 -8.72 -2.61
C HIS A 45 -0.75 -8.63 -3.93
N ASN A 46 -1.83 -9.40 -4.09
CA ASN A 46 -2.66 -9.37 -5.29
C ASN A 46 -3.30 -7.97 -5.47
N SER A 47 -3.90 -7.41 -4.41
CA SER A 47 -4.49 -6.07 -4.44
C SER A 47 -3.46 -4.98 -4.79
N VAL A 48 -2.21 -5.16 -4.38
CA VAL A 48 -1.12 -4.23 -4.70
C VAL A 48 -0.62 -4.39 -6.14
N GLN A 49 -0.70 -5.60 -6.71
CA GLN A 49 -0.32 -5.84 -8.11
C GLN A 49 -1.38 -5.40 -9.11
N GLU A 50 -2.64 -5.31 -8.69
CA GLU A 50 -3.74 -4.76 -9.51
C GLU A 50 -3.50 -3.28 -9.89
N ILE A 51 -2.79 -2.53 -9.04
CA ILE A 51 -2.42 -1.15 -9.34
C ILE A 51 -1.14 -1.17 -10.19
N SER A 52 -1.24 -0.73 -11.44
CA SER A 52 -0.09 -0.66 -12.33
C SER A 52 0.89 0.44 -11.90
N ALA A 53 2.10 0.41 -12.45
CA ALA A 53 3.07 1.47 -12.18
C ALA A 53 2.60 2.82 -12.77
N ASP A 54 1.90 2.79 -13.91
CA ASP A 54 1.35 3.96 -14.57
C ASP A 54 0.18 4.54 -13.75
N ASP A 55 -0.73 3.69 -13.28
CA ASP A 55 -1.87 4.13 -12.43
C ASP A 55 -1.36 4.76 -11.13
N ALA A 56 -0.36 4.13 -10.47
CA ALA A 56 0.26 4.68 -9.28
C ALA A 56 0.94 6.04 -9.53
N LEU A 57 1.54 6.23 -10.72
CA LEU A 57 2.14 7.50 -11.11
C LEU A 57 1.07 8.58 -11.36
N GLN A 58 -0.04 8.21 -11.99
CA GLN A 58 -1.19 9.09 -12.19
C GLN A 58 -1.77 9.53 -10.83
N MET A 59 -2.01 8.60 -9.91
CA MET A 59 -2.49 8.90 -8.56
C MET A 59 -1.55 9.85 -7.79
N PHE A 60 -0.22 9.68 -7.94
CA PHE A 60 0.77 10.60 -7.37
C PHE A 60 0.65 12.02 -7.95
N HIS A 61 0.46 12.11 -9.26
CA HIS A 61 0.28 13.38 -9.95
C HIS A 61 -1.00 14.08 -9.44
N GLU A 62 -2.10 13.35 -9.32
CA GLU A 62 -3.38 13.87 -8.82
C GLU A 62 -3.32 14.31 -7.36
N SER A 63 -2.70 13.51 -6.48
CA SER A 63 -2.44 13.90 -5.09
C SER A 63 -1.63 15.19 -4.99
N THR A 64 -0.68 15.40 -5.90
CA THR A 64 0.11 16.64 -5.95
C THR A 64 -0.74 17.83 -6.40
N LEU A 65 -1.68 17.64 -7.33
CA LEU A 65 -2.58 18.69 -7.80
C LEU A 65 -3.58 19.12 -6.71
N ASP A 66 -4.17 18.17 -5.98
CA ASP A 66 -5.11 18.47 -4.90
C ASP A 66 -4.43 19.20 -3.72
N SER A 67 -3.16 18.88 -3.42
CA SER A 67 -2.39 19.60 -2.41
C SER A 67 -2.09 21.07 -2.80
N ASN A 68 -2.25 21.46 -4.06
CA ASN A 68 -1.93 22.81 -4.57
C ASN A 68 -3.17 23.59 -5.02
N ARG A 69 -4.39 23.04 -4.89
CA ARG A 69 -5.62 23.70 -5.35
C ARG A 69 -6.10 24.72 -4.28
N PRO A 70 -6.22 26.03 -4.59
CA PRO A 70 -7.10 26.90 -3.83
C PRO A 70 -8.53 26.36 -3.95
N LEU A 71 -9.29 26.44 -2.86
CA LEU A 71 -10.67 25.93 -2.73
C LEU A 71 -11.66 26.65 -3.68
N GLU A 72 -11.50 26.58 -5.00
CA GLU A 72 -12.50 27.08 -5.96
C GLU A 72 -12.66 26.17 -7.19
N GLU A 73 -13.91 25.73 -7.32
CA GLU A 73 -14.68 25.24 -8.47
C GLU A 73 -14.64 23.76 -8.93
N PRO A 74 -15.84 23.16 -9.11
CA PRO A 74 -16.02 21.76 -9.49
C PRO A 74 -15.86 21.60 -11.00
N HIS A 75 -14.77 20.97 -11.43
CA HIS A 75 -14.60 20.55 -12.81
C HIS A 75 -14.96 19.08 -12.94
N VAL A 76 -16.08 18.87 -13.64
CA VAL A 76 -16.65 17.58 -14.02
C VAL A 76 -15.60 16.73 -14.75
N LYS A 77 -15.04 15.74 -14.06
CA LYS A 77 -14.38 14.57 -14.63
C LYS A 77 -14.76 13.38 -13.76
N SER A 78 -15.30 12.32 -14.37
CA SER A 78 -15.87 11.13 -13.74
C SER A 78 -15.21 10.78 -12.40
N GLU A 79 -15.92 11.10 -11.32
CA GLU A 79 -15.42 11.06 -9.94
C GLU A 79 -15.54 9.66 -9.29
N GLU A 80 -16.03 8.68 -10.04
CA GLU A 80 -16.45 7.39 -9.46
C GLU A 80 -15.32 6.36 -9.33
N ASP A 81 -14.27 6.43 -10.17
CA ASP A 81 -13.11 5.50 -10.10
C ASP A 81 -11.93 6.11 -9.31
N GLU A 82 -11.58 7.38 -9.53
CA GLU A 82 -10.35 7.99 -8.97
C GLU A 82 -10.37 8.15 -7.44
N ALA A 83 -11.53 8.43 -6.85
CA ALA A 83 -11.67 8.57 -5.39
C ALA A 83 -11.52 7.22 -4.65
N ALA A 84 -11.99 6.14 -5.27
CA ALA A 84 -11.85 4.79 -4.73
C ALA A 84 -10.37 4.40 -4.68
N ASP A 85 -9.64 4.76 -5.70
CA ASP A 85 -8.28 4.33 -5.95
C ASP A 85 -7.26 5.11 -5.10
N SER A 86 -7.48 6.42 -4.89
CA SER A 86 -6.69 7.23 -3.95
C SER A 86 -6.84 6.73 -2.49
N SER A 87 -8.05 6.31 -2.10
CA SER A 87 -8.30 5.72 -0.77
C SER A 87 -7.60 4.36 -0.55
N ARG A 88 -7.34 3.61 -1.64
CA ARG A 88 -6.62 2.34 -1.59
C ARG A 88 -5.16 2.55 -1.24
N LEU A 89 -4.49 3.53 -1.84
CA LEU A 89 -3.09 3.85 -1.53
C LEU A 89 -2.87 4.27 -0.08
N GLU A 90 -3.88 4.85 0.57
CA GLU A 90 -3.82 5.22 1.99
C GLU A 90 -4.12 4.05 2.95
N THR A 91 -4.90 3.07 2.50
CA THR A 91 -5.33 1.94 3.34
C THR A 91 -4.36 0.75 3.26
N LEU A 92 -3.72 0.54 2.11
CA LEU A 92 -2.76 -0.54 1.90
C LEU A 92 -1.55 -0.51 2.86
N PRO A 93 -0.93 0.66 3.16
CA PRO A 93 0.13 0.78 4.17
C PRO A 93 -0.32 0.33 5.57
N LYS A 94 -1.51 0.79 6.00
CA LYS A 94 -2.10 0.46 7.30
C LYS A 94 -2.41 -1.04 7.39
N ASN A 95 -2.98 -1.61 6.33
CA ASN A 95 -3.29 -3.03 6.23
C ASN A 95 -2.02 -3.89 6.31
N LEU A 96 -0.94 -3.47 5.63
CA LEU A 96 0.35 -4.15 5.74
C LEU A 96 0.88 -4.09 7.18
N LEU A 97 0.88 -2.90 7.79
CA LEU A 97 1.42 -2.71 9.15
C LEU A 97 0.70 -3.61 10.17
N LEU A 98 -0.64 -3.60 10.16
CA LEU A 98 -1.46 -4.47 11.02
C LEU A 98 -1.11 -5.94 10.82
N LEU A 99 -0.99 -6.37 9.56
CA LEU A 99 -0.66 -7.75 9.24
C LEU A 99 0.75 -8.14 9.72
N LEU A 100 1.75 -7.27 9.56
CA LEU A 100 3.11 -7.55 10.06
C LEU A 100 3.15 -7.65 11.58
N HIS A 101 2.32 -6.88 12.30
CA HIS A 101 2.18 -7.00 13.77
C HIS A 101 1.48 -8.29 14.22
N GLU A 102 0.58 -8.84 13.40
CA GLU A 102 -0.07 -10.13 13.67
C GLU A 102 0.89 -11.32 13.50
N CYS A 103 1.98 -11.16 12.73
CA CYS A 103 2.89 -12.26 12.44
C CYS A 103 4.09 -12.27 13.44
N PRO A 104 4.22 -13.30 14.30
CA PRO A 104 5.10 -13.27 15.48
C PRO A 104 6.60 -13.26 15.18
N ASN A 105 7.00 -13.68 13.98
CA ASN A 105 8.40 -13.78 13.57
C ASN A 105 8.87 -12.58 12.75
N ILE A 106 8.00 -11.59 12.54
CA ILE A 106 8.34 -10.34 11.84
C ILE A 106 8.49 -9.24 12.88
N LYS A 107 9.65 -8.57 12.89
CA LYS A 107 9.89 -7.40 13.73
C LYS A 107 9.74 -6.14 12.88
N VAL A 108 8.73 -5.34 13.19
CA VAL A 108 8.53 -4.03 12.56
C VAL A 108 9.34 -3.00 13.36
N HIS A 109 10.23 -2.27 12.69
CA HIS A 109 11.00 -1.20 13.30
C HIS A 109 10.12 0.06 13.49
N GLU A 110 10.34 0.83 14.56
CA GLU A 110 9.51 1.99 14.90
C GLU A 110 9.51 3.08 13.81
N GLU A 111 10.65 3.28 13.15
CA GLU A 111 10.77 4.19 12.00
C GLU A 111 9.88 3.78 10.82
N MET A 112 9.67 2.48 10.61
CA MET A 112 8.74 1.96 9.60
C MET A 112 7.30 2.31 9.98
N ALA A 113 6.93 2.07 11.23
CA ALA A 113 5.60 2.34 11.75
C ALA A 113 5.25 3.84 11.74
N ARG A 114 6.25 4.72 11.87
CA ARG A 114 6.07 6.17 11.80
C ARG A 114 5.74 6.67 10.39
N VAL A 115 6.18 5.96 9.36
CA VAL A 115 6.03 6.36 7.96
C VAL A 115 4.91 5.58 7.25
N MET A 116 4.34 4.53 7.86
CA MET A 116 3.17 3.78 7.37
C MET A 116 1.85 4.24 7.99
#